data_AF-A0A6M0FWY2-F1
#
_entry.id   AF-A0A6M0FWY2-F1
#
_cell.length_a   1.000
_cell.length_b   1.000
_cell.length_c   1.000
_cell.angle_alpha   90.00
_cell.angle_beta   90.00
_cell.angle_gamma   90.00
#
_symmetry.space_group_name_H-M   'P 1'
#
loop_
_entity.id
_entity.type
_entity.pdbx_description
1 polymer ?
#
loop_
_entity_poly.entity_id
_entity_poly.type
_entity_poly.pdbx_seq_one_letter_code
_entity_poly.pdbx_strand_id
1 'polypeptide(L)'
;MTNLTSIAYSYATLEIMDLQGYCQEGWEELTRIRPLDSANRNMHFGTQYQTKMELINEVFRQGFEHTYAYDYTTLELLFAQAGFSAIQNQDHGKSLMAELCIDLQVRATESLYVEAVKVKI
;
A
#
# COMPACT_ATOMS: atom_id res chain seq x y z
N MET A 1 -7.92 0.65 36.10
CA MET A 1 -8.56 1.44 35.03
C MET A 1 -7.47 1.92 34.09
N THR A 2 -7.36 1.31 32.91
CA THR A 2 -6.39 1.74 31.91
C THR A 2 -6.92 3.03 31.28
N ASN A 3 -6.12 4.09 31.33
CA ASN A 3 -6.50 5.39 30.80
C ASN A 3 -6.64 5.29 29.27
N LEU A 4 -7.86 5.43 28.76
CA LEU A 4 -8.18 5.34 27.32
C LEU A 4 -7.33 6.31 26.48
N THR A 5 -6.94 7.45 27.05
CA THR A 5 -6.08 8.42 26.37
C THR A 5 -4.66 7.86 26.17
N SER A 6 -4.12 7.13 27.15
CA SER A 6 -2.78 6.50 27.04
C SER A 6 -2.75 5.41 25.97
N ILE A 7 -3.83 4.63 25.87
CA ILE A 7 -3.98 3.58 24.85
C ILE A 7 -4.07 4.20 23.44
N ALA A 8 -4.86 5.26 23.27
CA ALA A 8 -4.98 5.95 21.98
C ALA A 8 -3.63 6.54 21.51
N TYR A 9 -2.86 7.14 22.42
CA TYR A 9 -1.51 7.64 22.10
C TYR A 9 -0.54 6.50 21.70
N SER A 10 -0.63 5.33 22.32
CA SER A 10 0.24 4.20 21.94
C SER A 10 -0.08 3.68 20.53
N TYR A 11 -1.35 3.62 20.14
CA TYR A 11 -1.73 3.16 18.80
C TYR A 11 -1.33 4.14 17.70
N ALA A 12 -1.59 5.44 17.89
CA ALA A 12 -1.16 6.46 16.95
C ALA A 12 0.37 6.48 16.77
N THR A 13 1.13 6.22 17.85
CA THR A 13 2.60 6.12 17.78
C THR A 13 3.05 4.94 16.93
N LEU A 14 2.38 3.78 17.06
CA LEU A 14 2.71 2.60 16.26
C LEU A 14 2.40 2.79 14.77
N GLU A 15 1.25 3.39 14.44
CA GLU A 15 0.87 3.68 13.05
C GLU A 15 1.85 4.66 12.37
N ILE A 16 2.32 5.67 13.09
CA ILE A 16 3.36 6.58 12.59
C ILE A 16 4.66 5.82 12.32
N MET A 17 5.06 4.92 13.22
CA MET A 17 6.25 4.10 13.03
C MET A 17 6.09 3.16 11.82
N ASP A 18 4.92 2.58 11.61
CA ASP A 18 4.63 1.73 10.44
C ASP A 18 4.82 2.52 9.13
N LEU A 19 4.31 3.76 9.05
CA LEU A 19 4.52 4.61 7.88
C LEU A 19 5.99 5.04 7.71
N GLN A 20 6.71 5.31 8.80
CA GLN A 20 8.14 5.61 8.74
C GLN A 20 8.95 4.43 8.21
N GLY A 21 8.64 3.21 8.66
CA GLY A 21 9.23 1.97 8.18
C GLY A 21 8.87 1.68 6.73
N TYR A 22 7.62 1.95 6.34
CA TYR A 22 7.18 1.85 4.95
C TYR A 22 8.02 2.74 4.02
N CYS A 23 8.35 3.96 4.45
CA CYS A 23 9.16 4.90 3.68
C CYS A 23 10.66 4.53 3.61
N GLN A 24 11.15 3.60 4.43
CA GLN A 24 12.55 3.14 4.32
C GLN A 24 12.72 2.19 3.13
N GLU A 25 13.93 2.11 2.61
CA GLU A 25 14.29 1.02 1.71
C GLU A 25 14.26 -0.33 2.46
N GLY A 26 13.97 -1.42 1.75
CA GLY A 26 13.92 -2.74 2.35
C GLY A 26 12.77 -2.94 3.35
N TRP A 27 12.95 -3.91 4.25
CA TRP A 27 11.93 -4.40 5.21
C TRP A 27 12.41 -4.33 6.66
N GLU A 28 13.65 -3.92 6.91
CA GLU A 28 14.34 -4.01 8.19
C GLU A 28 13.59 -3.23 9.27
N GLU A 29 13.20 -2.00 8.96
CA GLU A 29 12.50 -1.13 9.89
C GLU A 29 11.08 -1.64 10.19
N LEU A 30 10.36 -2.11 9.18
CA LEU A 30 9.05 -2.73 9.38
C LEU A 30 9.15 -4.01 10.20
N THR A 31 10.18 -4.83 9.99
CA THR A 31 10.43 -6.07 10.74
C THR A 31 10.71 -5.77 12.22
N ARG A 32 11.36 -4.64 12.52
CA ARG A 32 11.62 -4.18 13.89
C ARG A 32 10.33 -3.81 14.63
N ILE A 33 9.37 -3.20 13.92
CA ILE A 33 8.09 -2.73 14.49
C ILE A 33 7.07 -3.86 14.54
N ARG A 34 7.01 -4.65 13.47
CA ARG A 34 6.08 -5.75 13.24
C ARG A 34 6.91 -7.01 12.99
N PRO A 35 7.01 -7.96 13.94
CA PRO A 35 7.85 -9.14 13.79
C PRO A 35 7.50 -9.97 12.54
N LEU A 36 8.37 -9.89 11.54
CA LEU A 36 8.31 -10.68 10.31
C LEU A 36 9.48 -11.69 10.28
N ASP A 37 9.28 -12.82 9.62
CA ASP A 37 10.36 -13.71 9.25
C ASP A 37 11.10 -13.23 7.98
N SER A 38 12.13 -13.97 7.57
CA SER A 38 12.93 -13.66 6.37
C SER A 38 12.15 -13.73 5.05
N ALA A 39 10.93 -14.25 5.05
CA ALA A 39 10.02 -14.29 3.90
C ALA A 39 8.91 -13.22 3.99
N ASN A 40 9.07 -12.24 4.90
CA ASN A 40 8.09 -11.20 5.19
C ASN A 40 6.75 -11.75 5.69
N ARG A 41 6.78 -12.86 6.42
CA ARG A 41 5.60 -13.46 7.02
C ARG A 41 5.42 -12.99 8.45
N ASN A 42 4.20 -12.59 8.81
CA ASN A 42 3.84 -12.29 10.17
C ASN A 42 4.01 -13.54 11.05
N MET A 43 4.87 -13.47 12.07
CA MET A 43 5.22 -14.62 12.91
C MET A 43 4.06 -15.12 13.79
N HIS A 44 3.04 -14.30 14.01
CA HIS A 44 1.91 -14.64 14.86
C HIS A 44 0.73 -15.22 14.07
N PHE A 45 0.45 -14.67 12.89
CA PHE A 45 -0.73 -15.03 12.08
C PHE A 45 -0.39 -15.87 10.84
N GLY A 46 0.89 -15.94 10.45
CA GLY A 46 1.33 -16.73 9.29
C GLY A 46 1.03 -16.10 7.93
N THR A 47 0.39 -14.93 7.88
CA THR A 47 0.17 -14.16 6.64
C THR A 47 1.50 -13.70 6.06
N GLN A 48 1.76 -14.01 4.79
CA GLN A 48 2.95 -13.57 4.07
C GLN A 48 2.62 -12.35 3.20
N TYR A 49 3.44 -11.31 3.30
CA TYR A 49 3.28 -10.09 2.51
C TYR A 49 4.30 -10.08 1.37
N GLN A 50 3.80 -9.84 0.16
CA GLN A 50 4.60 -9.66 -1.04
C GLN A 50 5.04 -8.19 -1.19
N THR A 51 4.25 -7.25 -0.67
CA THR A 51 4.57 -5.82 -0.68
C THR A 51 4.39 -5.19 0.68
N LYS A 52 5.13 -4.11 0.97
CA LYS A 52 5.01 -3.40 2.25
C LYS A 52 3.61 -2.82 2.45
N MET A 53 2.97 -2.34 1.40
CA MET A 53 1.63 -1.79 1.48
C MET A 53 0.58 -2.85 1.83
N GLU A 54 0.79 -4.15 1.51
CA GLU A 54 -0.08 -5.22 2.03
C GLU A 54 -0.02 -5.32 3.56
N LEU A 55 1.18 -5.23 4.16
CA LEU A 55 1.34 -5.18 5.62
C LEU A 55 0.67 -3.94 6.22
N ILE A 56 0.89 -2.76 5.61
CA ILE A 56 0.25 -1.52 6.07
C ILE A 56 -1.27 -1.66 6.03
N ASN A 57 -1.84 -2.21 4.97
CA ASN A 57 -3.28 -2.43 4.88
C ASN A 57 -3.80 -3.43 5.93
N GLU A 58 -3.06 -4.49 6.26
CA GLU A 58 -3.46 -5.40 7.33
C GLU A 58 -3.59 -4.65 8.67
N VAL A 59 -2.61 -3.81 9.00
CA VAL A 59 -2.57 -3.06 10.25
C VAL A 59 -3.63 -1.95 10.28
N PHE A 60 -3.74 -1.18 9.20
CA PHE A 60 -4.54 0.05 9.18
C PHE A 60 -6.03 -0.24 8.97
N ARG A 61 -6.38 -1.38 8.36
CA ARG A 61 -7.79 -1.67 8.10
C ARG A 61 -8.56 -2.12 9.34
N GLN A 62 -7.90 -2.42 10.47
CA GLN A 62 -8.50 -2.70 11.79
C GLN A 62 -9.90 -3.36 11.74
N GLY A 63 -10.05 -4.49 11.02
CA GLY A 63 -11.36 -5.14 10.87
C GLY A 63 -12.22 -4.61 9.72
N PHE A 64 -11.60 -4.14 8.64
CA PHE A 64 -12.21 -3.64 7.40
C PHE A 64 -12.89 -2.26 7.50
N GLU A 65 -12.58 -1.48 8.54
CA GLU A 65 -13.16 -0.14 8.74
C GLU A 65 -12.61 0.90 7.76
N HIS A 66 -11.41 0.66 7.22
CA HIS A 66 -10.77 1.54 6.24
C HIS A 66 -10.69 0.92 4.83
N THR A 67 -10.75 1.80 3.83
CA THR A 67 -10.48 1.46 2.43
C THR A 67 -9.02 1.09 2.24
N TYR A 68 -8.76 0.24 1.24
CA TYR A 68 -7.41 -0.20 0.92
C TYR A 68 -6.57 0.97 0.38
N ALA A 69 -5.37 1.15 0.93
CA ALA A 69 -4.36 2.06 0.39
C ALA A 69 -3.56 1.35 -0.70
N TYR A 70 -3.18 2.09 -1.74
CA TYR A 70 -2.42 1.56 -2.86
C TYR A 70 -1.18 2.42 -3.11
N ASP A 71 -0.07 1.76 -3.37
CA ASP A 71 1.13 2.34 -3.98
C ASP A 71 1.37 1.71 -5.35
N TYR A 72 2.36 2.23 -6.08
CA TYR A 72 2.71 1.69 -7.39
C TYR A 72 3.12 0.22 -7.31
N THR A 73 3.97 -0.15 -6.34
CA THR A 73 4.52 -1.51 -6.20
C THR A 73 3.42 -2.54 -6.03
N THR A 74 2.43 -2.27 -5.17
CA THR A 74 1.30 -3.18 -4.95
C THR A 74 0.39 -3.22 -6.15
N LEU A 75 0.08 -2.09 -6.80
CA LEU A 75 -0.73 -2.12 -8.02
C LEU A 75 -0.02 -2.87 -9.15
N GLU A 76 1.29 -2.70 -9.32
CA GLU A 76 2.07 -3.42 -10.31
C GLU A 76 1.99 -4.94 -10.11
N LEU A 77 2.20 -5.40 -8.88
CA LEU A 77 2.04 -6.81 -8.53
C LEU A 77 0.63 -7.32 -8.84
N LEU A 78 -0.41 -6.59 -8.42
CA LEU A 78 -1.81 -6.99 -8.60
C LEU A 78 -2.21 -7.02 -10.08
N PHE A 79 -1.78 -6.03 -10.87
CA PHE A 79 -1.99 -6.01 -12.31
C PHE A 79 -1.32 -7.23 -12.97
N ALA A 80 -0.07 -7.53 -12.62
CA ALA A 80 0.65 -8.67 -13.17
C ALA A 80 -0.05 -10.00 -12.83
N GLN A 81 -0.46 -10.19 -11.58
CA GLN A 81 -1.20 -11.38 -11.14
C GLN A 81 -2.56 -11.52 -11.85
N ALA A 82 -3.21 -10.40 -12.18
CA ALA A 82 -4.45 -10.37 -12.96
C ALA A 82 -4.24 -10.56 -14.48
N GLY A 83 -3.00 -10.76 -14.94
CA GLY A 83 -2.64 -10.99 -16.33
C GLY A 83 -2.59 -9.72 -17.18
N PHE A 84 -2.43 -8.56 -16.57
CA PHE A 84 -2.07 -7.34 -17.29
C PHE A 84 -0.56 -7.31 -17.59
N SER A 85 -0.18 -6.52 -18.57
CA SER A 85 1.18 -6.32 -19.07
C SER A 85 1.41 -4.83 -19.34
N ALA A 86 2.66 -4.44 -19.65
CA ALA A 86 3.02 -3.03 -19.89
C ALA A 86 2.52 -2.10 -18.76
N ILE A 87 2.72 -2.53 -17.52
CA ILE A 87 2.29 -1.80 -16.34
C ILE A 87 3.27 -0.65 -16.12
N GLN A 88 2.77 0.56 -15.97
CA GLN A 88 3.60 1.75 -15.84
C GLN A 88 2.98 2.77 -14.91
N ASN A 89 3.83 3.46 -14.16
CA ASN A 89 3.47 4.66 -13.45
C ASN A 89 3.29 5.80 -14.48
N GLN A 90 2.31 6.66 -14.24
CA GLN A 90 1.99 7.79 -15.11
C GLN A 90 2.01 9.11 -14.33
N ASP A 91 1.95 10.21 -15.07
CA ASP A 91 1.82 11.55 -14.49
C ASP A 91 0.41 12.09 -14.72
N HIS A 92 -0.01 13.03 -13.85
CA HIS A 92 -1.23 13.80 -14.06
C HIS A 92 -1.26 14.44 -15.46
N GLY A 93 -2.39 14.27 -16.16
CA GLY A 93 -2.61 14.78 -17.51
C GLY A 93 -1.96 13.92 -18.61
N LYS A 94 -1.49 12.71 -18.29
CA LYS A 94 -0.95 11.75 -19.27
C LYS A 94 -1.74 10.45 -19.22
N SER A 95 -2.06 9.93 -20.40
CA SER A 95 -2.69 8.62 -20.55
C SER A 95 -2.24 7.94 -21.84
N LEU A 96 -2.19 6.61 -21.83
CA LEU A 96 -2.08 5.78 -23.04
C LEU A 96 -3.26 5.99 -24.01
N MET A 97 -4.40 6.45 -23.50
CA MET A 97 -5.60 6.80 -24.28
C MET A 97 -6.01 8.24 -23.99
N ALA A 98 -5.62 9.16 -24.87
CA ALA A 98 -5.80 10.61 -24.66
C ALA A 98 -7.28 10.99 -24.42
N GLU A 99 -8.23 10.27 -25.00
CA GLU A 99 -9.66 10.45 -24.81
C GLU A 99 -10.18 10.07 -23.41
N LEU A 100 -9.42 9.27 -22.66
CA LEU A 100 -9.72 8.88 -21.28
C LEU A 100 -8.96 9.71 -20.24
N CYS A 101 -8.12 10.65 -20.68
CA CYS A 101 -7.41 11.57 -19.81
C CYS A 101 -8.37 12.65 -19.25
N ILE A 102 -9.14 12.28 -18.22
CA ILE A 102 -10.16 13.12 -17.57
C ILE A 102 -9.71 13.66 -16.21
N ASP A 103 -8.40 13.85 -16.06
CA ASP A 103 -7.80 14.28 -14.81
C ASP A 103 -8.30 15.66 -14.37
N LEU A 104 -8.57 15.78 -13.08
CA LEU A 104 -8.96 17.03 -12.44
C LEU A 104 -7.80 17.54 -11.60
N GLN A 105 -7.34 18.76 -11.87
CA GLN A 105 -6.22 19.38 -11.15
C GLN A 105 -6.39 19.37 -9.62
N VAL A 106 -7.62 19.51 -9.13
CA VAL A 106 -7.95 19.48 -7.69
C VAL A 106 -7.67 18.12 -7.03
N ARG A 107 -7.64 17.04 -7.82
CA ARG A 107 -7.38 15.67 -7.34
C ARG A 107 -5.94 15.21 -7.56
N ALA A 108 -5.09 16.03 -8.18
CA ALA A 108 -3.74 15.64 -8.56
C ALA A 108 -2.90 15.16 -7.37
N THR A 109 -3.04 15.80 -6.20
CA THR A 109 -2.32 15.43 -4.97
C THR A 109 -2.89 14.19 -4.27
N GLU A 110 -4.09 13.76 -4.65
CA GLU A 110 -4.82 12.64 -4.05
C GLU A 110 -4.84 11.40 -4.97
N SER A 111 -4.17 11.48 -6.12
CA SER A 111 -4.25 10.47 -7.16
C SER A 111 -2.91 9.75 -7.33
N LEU A 112 -3.00 8.44 -7.52
CA LEU A 112 -1.93 7.59 -8.01
C LEU A 112 -2.29 7.16 -9.43
N TYR A 113 -1.42 7.42 -10.39
CA TYR A 113 -1.67 7.17 -11.81
C TYR A 113 -0.93 5.92 -12.25
N VAL A 114 -1.66 4.83 -12.49
CA VAL A 114 -1.08 3.57 -12.99
C VAL A 114 -1.91 3.09 -14.16
N GLU A 115 -1.22 2.79 -15.26
CA GLU A 115 -1.84 2.23 -16.46
C GLU A 115 -1.23 0.87 -16.77
N ALA A 116 -2.06 -0.03 -17.32
CA ALA A 116 -1.65 -1.36 -17.70
C ALA A 116 -2.52 -1.85 -18.87
N VAL A 117 -1.95 -2.73 -19.70
CA VAL A 117 -2.61 -3.27 -20.90
C VAL A 117 -2.89 -4.76 -20.70
N LYS A 118 -4.15 -5.15 -20.88
CA LYS A 118 -4.54 -6.56 -20.97
C LYS A 118 -4.86 -6.89 -22.42
N VAL A 119 -3.99 -7.66 -23.05
CA VAL A 119 -4.26 -8.18 -24.39
C VAL A 119 -5.38 -9.22 -24.26
N LYS A 120 -6.51 -9.00 -24.93
CA LYS A 120 -7.52 -10.06 -25.09
C LYS A 120 -6.91 -11.13 -25.99
N ILE A 121 -6.71 -12.32 -25.42
CA ILE A 121 -6.46 -13.55 -26.19
C ILE A 121 -7.82 -14.09 -26.64
#